data_AF-A0A831PA64-F1
#
_entry.id   AF-A0A831PA64-F1
#
_cell.length_a   1.000
_cell.length_b   1.000
_cell.length_c   1.000
_cell.angle_alpha   90.00
_cell.angle_beta   90.00
_cell.angle_gamma   90.00
#
_symmetry.space_group_name_H-M   'P 1'
#
loop_
_entity.id
_entity.type
_entity.pdbx_description
1 polymer ?
#
loop_
_entity_poly.entity_id
_entity_poly.type
_entity_poly.pdbx_seq_one_letter_code
_entity_poly.pdbx_strand_id
1 'polypeptide(L)' 'MDTQLIEEAFREFGITNEIRCEQAFEICDKYNIKKLDIARYCNTHDPKIKIRGCQLGCFR' A
#
# COMPACT_ATOMS: atom_id res chain seq x y z
N MET A 1 10.61 6.07 -6.75
CA MET A 1 9.73 5.00 -6.28
C MET A 1 10.41 3.69 -6.59
N ASP A 2 10.84 2.96 -5.58
CA ASP A 2 11.41 1.63 -5.73
C ASP A 2 10.26 0.61 -5.75
N THR A 3 9.90 0.14 -6.94
CA THR A 3 8.79 -0.80 -7.13
C THR A 3 9.07 -2.17 -6.54
N GLN A 4 10.34 -2.61 -6.52
CA GLN A 4 10.70 -3.94 -6.00
C GLN A 4 10.50 -3.99 -4.49
N LEU A 5 10.89 -2.93 -3.79
CA LEU A 5 10.67 -2.80 -2.36
C LEU A 5 9.17 -2.79 -1.98
N ILE A 6 8.34 -2.11 -2.79
CA ILE A 6 6.89 -2.07 -2.57
C ILE A 6 6.26 -3.45 -2.82
N GLU A 7 6.70 -4.18 -3.85
CA GLU A 7 6.24 -5.54 -4.14
C GLU A 7 6.57 -6.52 -3.02
N GLU A 8 7.80 -6.46 -2.50
CA GLU A 8 8.21 -7.29 -1.36
C GLU A 8 7.35 -7.01 -0.12
N ALA A 9 7.15 -5.73 0.21
CA ALA A 9 6.28 -5.33 1.30
C ALA A 9 4.84 -5.82 1.11
N PHE A 10 4.29 -5.69 -0.10
CA PHE A 10 2.92 -6.14 -0.40
C PHE A 10 2.80 -7.65 -0.27
N ARG A 11 3.79 -8.40 -0.75
CA ARG A 11 3.85 -9.86 -0.61
C ARG A 11 3.92 -10.29 0.84
N GLU A 12 4.72 -9.61 1.66
CA GLU A 12 4.86 -9.92 3.09
C GLU A 12 3.55 -9.68 3.86
N PHE A 13 2.81 -8.64 3.49
CA PHE A 13 1.50 -8.32 4.06
C PHE A 13 0.33 -9.10 3.44
N GLY A 14 0.60 -10.01 2.49
CA GLY A 14 -0.42 -10.82 1.82
C GLY A 14 -1.36 -10.02 0.91
N ILE A 15 -0.94 -8.84 0.45
CA ILE A 15 -1.70 -7.96 -0.41
C ILE A 15 -1.58 -8.45 -1.85
N THR A 16 -2.71 -8.69 -2.50
CA THR A 16 -2.76 -9.15 -3.89
C THR A 16 -3.44 -8.12 -4.80
N ASN A 17 -4.71 -7.84 -4.51
CA ASN A 17 -5.57 -6.97 -5.32
C ASN A 17 -6.25 -5.87 -4.50
N GLU A 18 -6.21 -5.96 -3.17
CA GLU A 18 -6.68 -4.92 -2.27
C GLU A 18 -5.79 -4.77 -1.04
N ILE A 19 -5.67 -3.53 -0.56
CA ILE A 19 -4.88 -3.15 0.62
C ILE A 19 -5.73 -2.29 1.54
N ARG A 20 -5.65 -2.54 2.85
CA ARG A 20 -6.28 -1.64 3.83
C ARG A 20 -5.39 -0.44 4.12
N CYS A 21 -5.99 0.72 4.36
CA CYS A 21 -5.20 1.93 4.58
C CYS A 21 -4.35 1.84 5.88
N GLU A 22 -4.77 1.09 6.91
CA GLU A 22 -3.91 0.78 8.06
C GLU A 22 -2.65 -0.01 7.66
N GLN A 23 -2.80 -1.00 6.77
CA GLN A 23 -1.68 -1.79 6.23
C GLN A 23 -0.77 -0.92 5.37
N ALA A 24 -1.34 0.01 4.59
CA ALA A 24 -0.55 0.96 3.82
C ALA A 24 0.32 1.85 4.73
N PHE A 25 -0.21 2.29 5.87
CA PHE A 25 0.55 3.06 6.86
C PHE A 25 1.63 2.19 7.53
N GLU A 26 1.31 0.97 7.92
CA GLU A 26 2.27 0.04 8.52
C GLU A 26 3.44 -0.25 7.57
N ILE A 27 3.17 -0.43 6.27
CA ILE A 27 4.20 -0.59 5.24
C ILE A 27 5.05 0.68 5.11
N CYS A 28 4.45 1.86 5.14
CA CYS A 28 5.20 3.11 5.08
C CYS A 28 6.18 3.22 6.25
N ASP A 29 5.72 2.90 7.47
CA ASP A 29 6.54 3.01 8.69
C ASP A 29 7.63 1.92 8.72
N LYS A 30 7.31 0.68 8.32
CA LYS A 30 8.24 -0.45 8.37
C LYS A 30 9.35 -0.36 7.32
N TYR A 31 9.02 0.03 6.09
CA TYR A 31 9.98 0.07 4.98
C TYR A 31 10.46 1.49 4.64
N ASN A 32 10.06 2.48 5.44
CA ASN A 32 10.35 3.90 5.21
C ASN A 32 9.95 4.37 3.79
N ILE A 33 8.83 3.85 3.29
CA ILE A 33 8.29 4.17 1.96
C ILE A 33 7.35 5.37 2.09
N LYS A 34 7.40 6.30 1.14
CA LYS A 34 6.49 7.44 1.12
C LYS A 34 5.07 6.98 0.79
N LYS A 35 4.08 7.51 1.51
CA LYS A 35 2.64 7.26 1.25
C LYS A 35 2.24 7.52 -0.20
N LEU A 36 2.82 8.56 -0.80
CA LEU A 36 2.57 8.90 -2.21
C LEU A 36 3.07 7.81 -3.16
N ASP A 37 4.18 7.15 -2.84
CA ASP A 37 4.74 6.06 -3.64
C ASP A 37 3.83 4.82 -3.55
N ILE A 38 3.34 4.45 -2.36
CA ILE A 38 2.33 3.39 -2.19
C ILE A 38 1.06 3.71 -3.00
N ALA A 39 0.53 4.93 -2.86
CA ALA A 39 -0.68 5.34 -3.58
C ALA A 39 -0.48 5.32 -5.10
N ARG A 40 0.68 5.77 -5.58
CA ARG A 40 1.02 5.74 -7.00
C ARG A 40 1.11 4.30 -7.50
N TYR A 41 1.81 3.45 -6.77
CA TYR A 41 1.93 2.03 -7.09
C TYR A 41 0.57 1.36 -7.24
N CYS A 42 -0.33 1.52 -6.26
CA CYS A 42 -1.68 0.96 -6.33
C CYS A 42 -2.47 1.40 -7.57
N ASN A 43 -2.30 2.66 -8.01
CA ASN A 43 -2.99 3.21 -9.17
C ASN A 43 -2.39 2.81 -10.52
N THR A 44 -1.07 2.56 -10.57
CA THR A 44 -0.35 2.22 -11.80
C THR A 44 -0.13 0.73 -12.01
N HIS A 45 -0.25 -0.08 -10.96
CA HIS A 45 -0.11 -1.53 -11.04
C HIS A 45 -1.24 -2.17 -11.87
N ASP A 46 -0.95 -3.27 -12.56
CA ASP A 46 -1.92 -4.06 -13.32
C ASP A 46 -1.88 -5.53 -12.87
N PRO A 47 -2.98 -6.07 -12.31
CA PRO A 47 -4.26 -5.42 -12.07
C PRO A 47 -4.18 -4.34 -10.99
N LYS A 48 -5.00 -3.28 -11.11
CA LYS A 48 -5.03 -2.18 -10.13
C LYS A 48 -5.32 -2.69 -8.72
N ILE A 49 -4.53 -2.21 -7.76
CA ILE A 49 -4.72 -2.56 -6.36
C ILE A 49 -5.67 -1.56 -5.72
N LYS A 50 -6.79 -2.05 -5.19
CA LYS A 50 -7.80 -1.20 -4.58
C LYS A 50 -7.43 -0.91 -3.14
N ILE A 51 -7.26 0.36 -2.81
CA ILE A 51 -7.15 0.78 -1.42
C ILE A 51 -8.56 0.74 -0.81
N ARG A 52 -8.74 -0.08 0.22
CA ARG A 52 -9.98 -0.24 0.98
C ARG A 52 -9.81 0.36 2.36
N GLY A 53 -10.86 1.04 2.83
CA GLY A 53 -10.77 1.76 4.09
C GLY A 53 -9.95 3.06 3.98
N CYS A 54 -10.19 3.93 4.96
CA CYS A 54 -9.66 5.29 5.19
C CYS A 54 -9.24 6.12 3.93
N GLN A 55 -9.98 7.12 3.46
CA GLN A 55 -11.31 7.65 3.80
C GLN A 55 -11.47 8.22 5.23
N LEU A 56 -10.38 8.75 5.81
CA LEU A 56 -10.30 9.72 6.92
C LEU A 56 -11.25 9.59 8.13
N GLY A 57 -11.70 8.38 8.46
CA GLY A 57 -11.99 8.02 9.85
C GLY A 57 -10.76 7.55 10.63
N CYS A 58 -9.59 7.53 9.98
CA CYS A 58 -8.25 7.14 10.48
C CYS A 58 -8.26 5.97 11.47
N PHE A 59 -8.92 4.91 11.01
CA PHE A 59 -8.80 3.54 11.49
C PHE A 59 -9.62 3.22 12.75
N ARG A 60 -10.92 3.53 12.68
CA ARG A 60 -12.00 2.55 12.91
C ARG A 60 -12.93 2.55 11.69
#